data_AF-A0A2S1T1J2-F1
#
_entry.id   AF-A0A2S1T1J2-F1
#
_cell.length_a   1.000
_cell.length_b   1.000
_cell.length_c   1.000
_cell.angle_alpha   90.00
_cell.angle_beta   90.00
_cell.angle_gamma   90.00
#
_symmetry.space_group_name_H-M   'P 1'
#
loop_
_entity.id
_entity.type
_entity.pdbx_description
1 polymer ?
#
loop_
_entity_poly.entity_id
_entity_poly.type
_entity_poly.pdbx_seq_one_letter_code
_entity_poly.pdbx_strand_id
1 'polypeptide(L)'
;MGQQEKVSTSLAGAVGEGISASLAPVDAELARRYPGDPGTRQPVHTVYVPGDAFGAGTIRSWGDQALASLDEHAPDAAALARVLGLPGDLAEAVYTRVRAKLEREPVEDLRVDFEDGYHGRDEDADAARAARLLSEAHARGTAAPYTGIRMKCMEAAVRDRGIRTTDVFLTGLMEHGGLPGGLVLTLPKVTYPEQVTAFVRLLEAFEKTHGLDTGRIGFEIQIETSQAILAADGTATVARMIDAAEGRATGLHYGTFDYSACLGVSAAHQASDHPAADHAKAVMQVAAAGTGVRVSDGSTNVLPVGGTEQVHQAWRLHYGLTRRALARAYYQGWDMHPGHLPTRYAAVFAFYREGLQAAAARLAAYVARTEGDIMDEPATAKALSGYLLRGLDCGALDDDEVTRLTGLTRAELDGFARPRRGDLTATAR
;
A
#
# COMPACT_ATOMS: atom_id res chain seq x y z
N MET A 1 -40.38 -17.40 38.69
CA MET A 1 -40.92 -17.19 37.32
C MET A 1 -41.09 -15.70 37.12
N GLY A 2 -40.09 -15.04 36.52
CA GLY A 2 -40.22 -13.62 36.15
C GLY A 2 -41.16 -13.51 34.96
N GLN A 3 -42.21 -12.69 35.08
CA GLN A 3 -43.06 -12.32 33.95
C GLN A 3 -42.17 -11.62 32.91
N GLN A 4 -41.98 -12.24 31.75
CA GLN A 4 -41.41 -11.54 30.60
C GLN A 4 -42.38 -10.42 30.21
N GLU A 5 -41.90 -9.19 30.34
CA GLU A 5 -42.62 -8.00 29.92
C GLU A 5 -42.96 -8.12 28.43
N LYS A 6 -44.24 -8.04 28.09
CA LYS A 6 -44.71 -8.24 26.72
C LYS A 6 -44.52 -6.93 25.96
N VAL A 7 -43.37 -6.80 25.28
CA VAL A 7 -43.04 -5.62 24.48
C VAL A 7 -44.00 -5.52 23.29
N SER A 8 -44.76 -4.43 23.20
CA SER A 8 -45.67 -4.16 22.09
C SER A 8 -45.03 -3.22 21.06
N THR A 9 -45.17 -3.52 19.78
CA THR A 9 -44.75 -2.64 18.67
C THR A 9 -45.96 -2.01 17.98
N SER A 10 -45.84 -0.75 17.56
CA SER A 10 -46.91 0.01 16.89
C SER A 10 -46.95 -0.17 15.36
N LEU A 11 -45.89 -0.71 14.77
CA LEU A 11 -45.78 -0.91 13.32
C LEU A 11 -46.24 -2.32 12.94
N ALA A 12 -47.00 -2.42 11.84
CA ALA A 12 -47.33 -3.69 11.21
C ALA A 12 -46.09 -4.29 10.52
N GLY A 13 -45.96 -5.62 10.52
CA GLY A 13 -44.84 -6.32 9.88
C GLY A 13 -44.63 -5.96 8.40
N ALA A 14 -45.72 -5.70 7.67
CA ALA A 14 -45.69 -5.28 6.27
C ALA A 14 -44.90 -3.99 6.02
N VAL A 15 -44.82 -3.08 7.00
CA VAL A 15 -44.01 -1.85 6.88
C VAL A 15 -42.51 -2.20 6.87
N GLY A 16 -42.08 -3.13 7.73
CA GLY A 16 -40.70 -3.61 7.78
C GLY A 16 -40.30 -4.39 6.52
N GLU A 17 -41.20 -5.23 6.01
CA GLU A 17 -41.01 -5.95 4.74
C GLU A 17 -40.86 -4.98 3.56
N GLY A 18 -41.72 -3.95 3.48
CA GLY A 18 -41.64 -2.93 2.45
C GLY A 18 -40.33 -2.13 2.46
N ILE A 19 -39.82 -1.77 3.64
CA ILE A 19 -38.51 -1.11 3.79
C ILE A 19 -37.38 -2.06 3.38
N SER A 20 -37.44 -3.33 3.80
CA SER A 20 -36.40 -4.32 3.46
C SER A 20 -36.33 -4.54 1.94
N ALA A 21 -37.48 -4.64 1.27
CA ALA A 21 -37.55 -4.80 -0.18
C ALA A 21 -37.01 -3.57 -0.93
N SER A 22 -37.25 -2.35 -0.43
CA SER A 22 -36.76 -1.13 -1.09
C SER A 22 -35.26 -0.92 -0.93
N LEU A 23 -34.66 -1.42 0.16
CA LEU A 23 -33.23 -1.31 0.43
C LEU A 23 -32.39 -2.47 -0.13
N ALA A 24 -32.98 -3.62 -0.45
CA ALA A 24 -32.24 -4.77 -0.95
C ALA A 24 -31.31 -4.48 -2.17
N PRO A 25 -31.71 -3.67 -3.18
CA PRO A 25 -30.78 -3.28 -4.26
C PRO A 25 -29.64 -2.37 -3.79
N VAL A 26 -29.90 -1.51 -2.79
CA VAL A 26 -28.88 -0.64 -2.18
C VAL A 26 -27.86 -1.49 -1.41
N ASP A 27 -28.34 -2.46 -0.64
CA ASP A 27 -27.49 -3.40 0.10
C ASP A 27 -26.60 -4.22 -0.85
N ALA A 28 -27.17 -4.68 -1.98
CA ALA A 28 -26.41 -5.40 -3.00
C ALA A 28 -25.32 -4.52 -3.64
N GLU A 29 -25.62 -3.25 -3.93
CA GLU A 29 -24.63 -2.33 -4.49
C GLU A 29 -23.54 -1.95 -3.47
N LEU A 30 -23.91 -1.76 -2.19
CA LEU A 30 -22.95 -1.56 -1.10
C LEU A 30 -22.06 -2.80 -0.88
N ALA A 31 -22.64 -4.00 -1.02
CA ALA A 31 -21.91 -5.26 -0.98
C ALA A 31 -20.85 -5.34 -2.09
N ARG A 32 -21.27 -5.02 -3.32
CA ARG A 32 -20.43 -5.08 -4.52
C ARG A 32 -19.32 -4.02 -4.52
N ARG A 33 -19.62 -2.77 -4.19
CA ARG A 33 -18.65 -1.65 -4.24
C ARG A 33 -17.66 -1.65 -3.10
N TYR A 34 -18.07 -2.14 -1.93
CA TYR A 34 -17.29 -1.98 -0.70
C TYR A 34 -17.01 -3.31 0.02
N PRO A 35 -16.35 -4.29 -0.62
CA PRO A 35 -16.09 -5.60 0.00
C PRO A 35 -15.22 -5.54 1.28
N GLY A 36 -14.48 -4.45 1.50
CA GLY A 36 -13.53 -4.27 2.59
C GLY A 36 -12.09 -4.64 2.22
N ASP A 37 -11.16 -4.46 3.17
CA ASP A 37 -9.76 -4.85 2.98
C ASP A 37 -9.65 -6.37 2.79
N PRO A 38 -8.92 -6.86 1.77
CA PRO A 38 -8.77 -8.30 1.52
C PRO A 38 -7.98 -9.03 2.62
N GLY A 39 -7.33 -8.31 3.55
CA GLY A 39 -6.57 -8.90 4.66
C GLY A 39 -5.27 -9.58 4.25
N THR A 40 -4.79 -9.28 3.04
CA THR A 40 -3.46 -9.71 2.57
C THR A 40 -2.40 -8.74 3.07
N ARG A 41 -1.12 -9.16 3.08
CA ARG A 41 -0.01 -8.25 3.35
C ARG A 41 -0.06 -7.03 2.41
N GLN A 42 0.29 -5.86 2.92
CA GLN A 42 0.54 -4.64 2.15
C GLN A 42 2.02 -4.29 2.30
N PRO A 43 2.77 -4.02 1.21
CA PRO A 43 4.16 -3.63 1.33
C PRO A 43 4.27 -2.23 1.96
N VAL A 44 5.31 -2.00 2.77
CA VAL A 44 5.50 -0.69 3.43
C VAL A 44 6.10 0.37 2.51
N HIS A 45 6.63 -0.06 1.37
CA HIS A 45 7.17 0.81 0.34
C HIS A 45 7.08 0.19 -1.04
N THR A 46 7.25 1.01 -2.08
CA THR A 46 7.50 0.59 -3.47
C THR A 46 8.74 1.31 -3.98
N VAL A 47 9.60 0.58 -4.69
CA VAL A 47 10.77 1.14 -5.39
C VAL A 47 10.58 1.02 -6.90
N TYR A 48 10.95 2.08 -7.62
CA TYR A 48 10.95 2.09 -9.09
C TYR A 48 12.39 2.02 -9.58
N VAL A 49 12.70 1.03 -10.40
CA VAL A 49 14.04 0.82 -10.98
C VAL A 49 13.93 0.92 -12.50
N PRO A 50 14.68 1.81 -13.17
CA PRO A 50 14.65 1.92 -14.63
C PRO A 50 14.88 0.57 -15.32
N GLY A 51 14.07 0.26 -16.33
CA GLY A 51 14.12 -1.00 -17.07
C GLY A 51 15.48 -1.32 -17.68
N ASP A 52 16.22 -0.30 -18.11
CA ASP A 52 17.57 -0.43 -18.64
C ASP A 52 18.61 -0.73 -17.54
N ALA A 53 18.38 -0.25 -16.32
CA ALA A 53 19.24 -0.49 -15.16
C ALA A 53 18.88 -1.74 -14.34
N PHE A 54 17.68 -2.31 -14.53
CA PHE A 54 17.22 -3.48 -13.81
C PHE A 54 18.05 -4.73 -14.14
N GLY A 55 18.46 -5.47 -13.12
CA GLY A 55 19.31 -6.65 -13.24
C GLY A 55 19.03 -7.69 -12.16
N ALA A 56 19.57 -8.91 -12.34
CA ALA A 56 19.34 -10.03 -11.43
C ALA A 56 19.72 -9.73 -9.96
N GLY A 57 20.74 -8.89 -9.75
CA GLY A 57 21.23 -8.52 -8.42
C GLY A 57 20.62 -7.26 -7.82
N THR A 58 19.67 -6.59 -8.48
CA THR A 58 19.19 -5.25 -8.09
C THR A 58 18.69 -5.20 -6.64
N ILE A 59 17.82 -6.15 -6.22
CA ILE A 59 17.23 -6.16 -4.88
C ILE A 59 18.31 -6.29 -3.79
N ARG A 60 19.24 -7.23 -3.96
CA ARG A 60 20.34 -7.45 -3.01
C ARG A 60 21.29 -6.26 -3.00
N SER A 61 21.65 -5.71 -4.16
CA SER A 61 22.48 -4.52 -4.27
C SER A 61 21.87 -3.32 -3.54
N TRP A 62 20.55 -3.12 -3.61
CA TRP A 62 19.85 -2.09 -2.84
C TRP A 62 20.00 -2.29 -1.33
N GLY A 63 19.80 -3.51 -0.84
CA GLY A 63 20.00 -3.80 0.57
C GLY A 63 21.46 -3.61 1.03
N ASP A 64 22.43 -3.98 0.20
CA ASP A 64 23.86 -3.87 0.53
C ASP A 64 24.29 -2.41 0.63
N GLN A 65 23.80 -1.58 -0.30
CA GLN A 65 24.01 -0.13 -0.26
C GLN A 65 23.33 0.52 0.96
N ALA A 66 22.14 0.05 1.34
CA ALA A 66 21.46 0.54 2.54
C ALA A 66 22.21 0.16 3.83
N LEU A 67 22.73 -1.07 3.92
CA LEU A 67 23.56 -1.53 5.04
C LEU A 67 24.88 -0.76 5.11
N ALA A 68 25.56 -0.56 3.99
CA ALA A 68 26.77 0.26 3.92
C ALA A 68 26.52 1.70 4.38
N SER A 69 25.38 2.29 3.98
CA SER A 69 24.99 3.63 4.42
C SER A 69 24.74 3.70 5.94
N LEU A 70 24.15 2.65 6.54
CA LEU A 70 24.08 2.54 8.00
C LEU A 70 25.47 2.41 8.63
N ASP A 71 26.32 1.53 8.13
CA ASP A 71 27.67 1.32 8.67
C ASP A 71 28.51 2.62 8.64
N GLU A 72 28.37 3.43 7.59
CA GLU A 72 29.11 4.68 7.45
C GLU A 72 28.53 5.83 8.31
N HIS A 73 27.21 6.01 8.30
CA HIS A 73 26.59 7.23 8.85
C HIS A 73 25.85 7.02 10.18
N ALA A 74 25.50 5.78 10.54
CA ALA A 74 24.85 5.43 11.81
C ALA A 74 25.19 3.98 12.23
N PRO A 75 26.45 3.71 12.63
CA PRO A 75 26.96 2.35 12.83
C PRO A 75 26.35 1.60 14.03
N ASP A 76 25.59 2.28 14.88
CA ASP A 76 24.95 1.69 16.05
C ASP A 76 23.56 2.29 16.31
N ALA A 77 22.80 1.63 17.20
CA ALA A 77 21.45 2.02 17.57
C ALA A 77 21.39 3.45 18.15
N ALA A 78 22.39 3.86 18.94
CA ALA A 78 22.43 5.19 19.54
C ALA A 78 22.67 6.28 18.48
N ALA A 79 23.50 6.01 17.47
CA ALA A 79 23.74 6.91 16.35
C ALA A 79 22.48 7.08 15.51
N LEU A 80 21.82 5.98 15.12
CA LEU A 80 20.56 6.06 14.37
C LEU A 80 19.49 6.80 15.17
N ALA A 81 19.36 6.52 16.46
CA ALA A 81 18.40 7.18 17.32
C ALA A 81 18.66 8.69 17.46
N ARG A 82 19.91 9.13 17.60
CA ARG A 82 20.27 10.56 17.61
C ARG A 82 19.90 11.26 16.30
N VAL A 83 20.10 10.61 15.16
CA VAL A 83 19.80 11.22 13.86
C VAL A 83 18.31 11.39 13.67
N LEU A 84 17.53 10.35 13.98
CA LEU A 84 16.09 10.29 13.71
C LEU A 84 15.22 10.83 14.85
N GLY A 85 15.80 11.09 16.03
CA GLY A 85 15.04 11.45 17.22
C GLY A 85 14.22 10.29 17.78
N LEU A 86 14.71 9.06 17.66
CA LEU A 86 14.03 7.88 18.22
C LEU A 86 14.11 7.87 19.75
N PRO A 87 13.06 7.42 20.46
CA PRO A 87 13.13 7.12 21.88
C PRO A 87 14.25 6.11 22.18
N GLY A 88 15.05 6.37 23.22
CA GLY A 88 16.25 5.58 23.52
C GLY A 88 15.95 4.11 23.89
N ASP A 89 14.78 3.84 24.46
CA ASP A 89 14.28 2.50 24.80
C ASP A 89 13.88 1.66 23.57
N LEU A 90 13.61 2.32 22.43
CA LEU A 90 13.28 1.66 21.16
C LEU A 90 14.48 1.49 20.23
N ALA A 91 15.55 2.26 20.44
CA ALA A 91 16.69 2.35 19.54
C ALA A 91 17.25 0.97 19.16
N GLU A 92 17.55 0.12 20.13
CA GLU A 92 18.17 -1.20 19.90
C GLU A 92 17.22 -2.14 19.14
N ALA A 93 15.96 -2.18 19.56
CA ALA A 93 14.94 -3.05 18.96
C ALA A 93 14.63 -2.67 17.51
N VAL A 94 14.62 -1.36 17.20
CA VAL A 94 14.43 -0.83 15.84
C VAL A 94 15.69 -1.09 15.01
N TYR A 95 16.87 -0.72 15.49
CA TYR A 95 18.12 -0.85 14.76
C TYR A 95 18.39 -2.31 14.33
N THR A 96 18.24 -3.25 15.26
CA THR A 96 18.44 -4.68 14.99
C THR A 96 17.47 -5.19 13.93
N ARG A 97 16.19 -4.80 14.00
CA ARG A 97 15.17 -5.21 13.01
C ARG A 97 15.43 -4.58 11.64
N VAL A 98 15.82 -3.31 11.59
CA VAL A 98 16.17 -2.63 10.33
C VAL A 98 17.29 -3.38 9.62
N ARG A 99 18.39 -3.70 10.32
CA ARG A 99 19.49 -4.46 9.72
C ARG A 99 19.03 -5.83 9.22
N ALA A 100 18.32 -6.59 10.06
CA ALA A 100 17.80 -7.90 9.69
C ALA A 100 16.87 -7.85 8.47
N LYS A 101 16.04 -6.79 8.37
CA LYS A 101 15.18 -6.54 7.22
C LYS A 101 15.98 -6.27 5.95
N LEU A 102 17.00 -5.40 6.01
CA LEU A 102 17.87 -5.10 4.88
C LEU A 102 18.72 -6.31 4.42
N GLU A 103 19.06 -7.22 5.34
CA GLU A 103 19.76 -8.46 5.03
C GLU A 103 18.86 -9.50 4.34
N ARG A 104 17.60 -9.63 4.76
CA ARG A 104 16.71 -10.71 4.30
C ARG A 104 15.70 -10.30 3.23
N GLU A 105 15.10 -9.12 3.35
CA GLU A 105 14.03 -8.63 2.48
C GLU A 105 14.14 -7.09 2.35
N PRO A 106 15.19 -6.56 1.69
CA PRO A 106 15.43 -5.11 1.63
C PRO A 106 14.38 -4.34 0.84
N VAL A 107 13.72 -5.00 -0.11
CA VAL A 107 12.67 -4.42 -0.96
C VAL A 107 11.41 -5.28 -0.85
N GLU A 108 10.31 -4.69 -0.38
CA GLU A 108 9.03 -5.40 -0.29
C GLU A 108 8.25 -5.38 -1.61
N ASP A 109 8.40 -4.31 -2.39
CA ASP A 109 7.70 -4.12 -3.65
C ASP A 109 8.57 -3.41 -4.70
N LEU A 110 8.81 -4.08 -5.83
CA LEU A 110 9.65 -3.59 -6.91
C LEU A 110 8.85 -3.39 -8.22
N ARG A 111 8.94 -2.19 -8.79
CA ARG A 111 8.43 -1.89 -10.12
C ARG A 111 9.60 -1.63 -11.06
N VAL A 112 9.71 -2.42 -12.13
CA VAL A 112 10.60 -2.11 -13.24
C VAL A 112 9.95 -0.99 -14.04
N ASP A 113 10.60 0.16 -14.09
CA ASP A 113 10.05 1.39 -14.64
C ASP A 113 10.40 1.54 -16.11
N PHE A 114 9.38 1.59 -16.96
CA PHE A 114 9.46 1.87 -18.39
C PHE A 114 8.90 3.26 -18.74
N GLU A 115 8.61 4.07 -17.73
CA GLU A 115 8.06 5.42 -17.90
C GLU A 115 9.13 6.50 -17.66
N ASP A 116 8.94 7.43 -16.72
CA ASP A 116 9.80 8.60 -16.59
C ASP A 116 11.26 8.28 -16.23
N GLY A 117 11.50 7.17 -15.53
CA GLY A 117 12.85 6.75 -15.15
C GLY A 117 13.61 6.01 -16.25
N TYR A 118 12.96 5.62 -17.35
CA TYR A 118 13.56 4.75 -18.37
C TYR A 118 14.29 5.54 -19.47
N HIS A 119 15.53 5.14 -19.76
CA HIS A 119 16.37 5.79 -20.78
C HIS A 119 17.05 4.82 -21.76
N GLY A 120 16.62 3.55 -21.75
CA GLY A 120 17.14 2.52 -22.65
C GLY A 120 16.79 2.76 -24.11
N ARG A 121 17.62 2.19 -25.01
CA ARG A 121 17.45 2.34 -26.46
C ARG A 121 16.46 1.36 -27.07
N ASP A 122 16.29 0.19 -26.45
CA ASP A 122 15.44 -0.90 -26.94
C ASP A 122 14.52 -1.39 -25.83
N GLU A 123 13.36 -0.74 -25.73
CA GLU A 123 12.38 -1.01 -24.67
C GLU A 123 11.72 -2.39 -24.79
N ASP A 124 11.67 -2.99 -25.98
CA ASP A 124 11.18 -4.37 -26.13
C ASP A 124 12.16 -5.36 -25.52
N ALA A 125 13.44 -5.22 -25.84
CA ALA A 125 14.50 -6.07 -25.31
C ALA A 125 14.58 -5.95 -23.78
N ASP A 126 14.47 -4.74 -23.24
CA ASP A 126 14.48 -4.48 -21.80
C ASP A 126 13.23 -5.02 -21.09
N ALA A 127 12.04 -4.89 -21.68
CA ALA A 127 10.81 -5.49 -21.15
C ALA A 127 10.86 -7.02 -21.11
N ALA A 128 11.31 -7.66 -22.20
CA ALA A 128 11.49 -9.12 -22.27
C ALA A 128 12.57 -9.60 -21.28
N ARG A 129 13.67 -8.83 -21.13
CA ARG A 129 14.71 -9.10 -20.14
C ARG A 129 14.17 -9.00 -18.72
N ALA A 130 13.39 -7.96 -18.40
CA ALA A 130 12.79 -7.79 -17.08
C ALA A 130 11.85 -8.97 -16.72
N ALA A 131 11.01 -9.41 -17.66
CA ALA A 131 10.12 -10.56 -17.46
C ALA A 131 10.90 -11.85 -17.14
N ARG A 132 11.95 -12.15 -17.91
CA ARG A 132 12.81 -13.31 -17.68
C ARG A 132 13.52 -13.24 -16.33
N LEU A 133 14.13 -12.09 -16.00
CA LEU A 133 14.84 -11.91 -14.74
C LEU A 133 13.92 -12.01 -13.51
N LEU A 134 12.72 -11.46 -13.59
CA LEU A 134 11.73 -11.60 -12.52
C LEU A 134 11.26 -13.04 -12.37
N SER A 135 11.00 -13.75 -13.47
CA SER A 135 10.62 -15.18 -13.43
C SER A 135 11.72 -16.03 -12.77
N GLU A 136 12.97 -15.80 -13.15
CA GLU A 136 14.12 -16.46 -12.53
C GLU A 136 14.27 -16.12 -11.04
N ALA A 137 14.04 -14.87 -10.64
CA ALA A 137 14.10 -14.46 -9.24
C ALA A 137 13.02 -15.16 -8.40
N HIS A 138 11.80 -15.32 -8.94
CA HIS A 138 10.75 -16.09 -8.26
C HIS A 138 11.13 -17.57 -8.14
N ALA A 139 11.64 -18.18 -9.21
CA ALA A 139 12.07 -19.57 -9.20
C ALA A 139 13.20 -19.84 -8.18
N ARG A 140 14.06 -18.84 -7.93
CA ARG A 140 15.15 -18.91 -6.93
C ARG A 140 14.73 -18.46 -5.52
N GLY A 141 13.50 -17.95 -5.33
CA GLY A 141 13.06 -17.39 -4.05
C GLY A 141 13.79 -16.10 -3.66
N THR A 142 14.31 -15.34 -4.63
CA THR A 142 15.05 -14.07 -4.41
C THR A 142 14.30 -12.84 -4.92
N ALA A 143 13.07 -13.00 -5.41
CA ALA A 143 12.21 -11.88 -5.79
C ALA A 143 11.69 -11.14 -4.55
N ALA A 144 11.32 -9.87 -4.72
CA ALA A 144 10.53 -9.16 -3.72
C ALA A 144 9.13 -9.82 -3.62
N PRO A 145 8.46 -9.75 -2.46
CA PRO A 145 7.10 -10.27 -2.30
C PRO A 145 6.11 -9.72 -3.33
N TYR A 146 6.29 -8.48 -3.76
CA TYR A 146 5.53 -7.86 -4.84
C TYR A 146 6.49 -7.38 -5.94
N THR A 147 6.15 -7.68 -7.19
CA THR A 147 6.95 -7.26 -8.34
C THR A 147 6.09 -6.94 -9.55
N GLY A 148 6.59 -6.12 -10.45
CA GLY A 148 6.01 -5.95 -11.77
C GLY A 148 6.58 -4.76 -12.47
N ILE A 149 5.76 -4.04 -13.24
CA ILE A 149 6.22 -2.92 -14.06
C ILE A 149 5.37 -1.68 -13.88
N ARG A 150 6.00 -0.52 -14.11
CA ARG A 150 5.29 0.69 -14.51
C ARG A 150 5.51 0.90 -16.00
N MET A 151 4.43 0.81 -16.77
CA MET A 151 4.47 1.06 -18.21
C MET A 151 4.22 2.53 -18.52
N LYS A 152 4.35 2.94 -19.78
CA LYS A 152 3.89 4.25 -20.23
C LYS A 152 2.37 4.38 -20.15
N CYS A 153 1.88 5.60 -19.93
CA CYS A 153 0.46 5.92 -19.77
C CYS A 153 -0.37 5.72 -21.06
N MET A 154 -1.70 5.91 -20.96
CA MET A 154 -2.64 5.74 -22.07
C MET A 154 -2.87 7.00 -22.92
N GLU A 155 -2.04 8.02 -22.75
CA GLU A 155 -2.07 9.23 -23.57
C GLU A 155 -1.64 8.96 -25.01
N ALA A 156 -2.23 9.70 -25.95
CA ALA A 156 -2.12 9.39 -27.39
C ALA A 156 -0.66 9.29 -27.91
N ALA A 157 0.26 10.10 -27.37
CA ALA A 157 1.65 10.13 -27.82
C ALA A 157 2.45 8.86 -27.48
N VAL A 158 2.08 8.17 -26.40
CA VAL A 158 2.85 7.03 -25.86
C VAL A 158 2.04 5.75 -25.71
N ARG A 159 0.73 5.80 -25.98
CA ARG A 159 -0.21 4.69 -25.81
C ARG A 159 0.25 3.40 -26.48
N ASP A 160 0.60 3.44 -27.76
CA ASP A 160 0.99 2.23 -28.50
C ASP A 160 2.24 1.58 -27.90
N ARG A 161 3.18 2.40 -27.41
CA ARG A 161 4.37 1.94 -26.70
C ARG A 161 4.01 1.33 -25.34
N GLY A 162 3.12 1.96 -24.57
CA GLY A 162 2.63 1.44 -23.29
C GLY A 162 1.92 0.09 -23.42
N ILE A 163 1.06 -0.06 -24.43
CA ILE A 163 0.41 -1.33 -24.79
C ILE A 163 1.45 -2.38 -25.12
N ARG A 164 2.40 -2.06 -26.01
CA ARG A 164 3.46 -2.99 -26.44
C ARG A 164 4.36 -3.45 -25.29
N THR A 165 4.80 -2.55 -24.43
CA THR A 165 5.65 -2.89 -23.27
C THR A 165 4.91 -3.82 -22.32
N THR A 166 3.63 -3.56 -22.07
CA THR A 166 2.78 -4.41 -21.22
C THR A 166 2.66 -5.82 -21.79
N ASP A 167 2.36 -5.92 -23.09
CA ASP A 167 2.21 -7.20 -23.79
C ASP A 167 3.52 -8.01 -23.82
N VAL A 168 4.64 -7.37 -24.18
CA VAL A 168 5.97 -8.02 -24.20
C VAL A 168 6.34 -8.55 -22.82
N PHE A 169 6.13 -7.75 -21.77
CA PHE A 169 6.45 -8.14 -20.40
C PHE A 169 5.60 -9.32 -19.93
N LEU A 170 4.27 -9.24 -20.09
CA LEU A 170 3.37 -10.31 -19.65
C LEU A 170 3.57 -11.60 -20.47
N THR A 171 3.77 -11.49 -21.78
CA THR A 171 4.10 -12.63 -22.66
C THR A 171 5.40 -13.28 -22.20
N GLY A 172 6.44 -12.49 -21.92
CA GLY A 172 7.70 -13.00 -21.40
C GLY A 172 7.56 -13.73 -20.07
N LEU A 173 6.68 -13.28 -19.16
CA LEU A 173 6.38 -14.02 -17.93
C LEU A 173 5.71 -15.36 -18.24
N MET A 174 4.75 -15.39 -19.17
CA MET A 174 4.09 -16.63 -19.60
C MET A 174 5.08 -17.64 -20.18
N GLU A 175 6.05 -17.20 -20.98
CA GLU A 175 7.11 -18.05 -21.54
C GLU A 175 8.08 -18.61 -20.49
N HIS A 176 8.24 -17.92 -19.36
CA HIS A 176 9.25 -18.25 -18.33
C HIS A 176 8.68 -18.82 -17.02
N GLY A 177 7.40 -19.18 -16.97
CA GLY A 177 6.83 -19.87 -15.81
C GLY A 177 5.41 -19.44 -15.41
N GLY A 178 4.81 -18.50 -16.15
CA GLY A 178 3.48 -17.97 -15.87
C GLY A 178 3.52 -16.72 -14.99
N LEU A 179 2.34 -16.18 -14.68
CA LEU A 179 2.23 -14.98 -13.86
C LEU A 179 2.50 -15.28 -12.38
N PRO A 180 3.51 -14.67 -11.75
CA PRO A 180 3.82 -14.93 -10.35
C PRO A 180 2.70 -14.43 -9.41
N GLY A 181 2.69 -14.98 -8.19
CA GLY A 181 1.97 -14.36 -7.07
C GLY A 181 2.62 -13.02 -6.73
N GLY A 182 1.83 -12.02 -6.34
CA GLY A 182 2.36 -10.68 -6.07
C GLY A 182 2.74 -9.88 -7.33
N LEU A 183 2.33 -10.32 -8.54
CA LEU A 183 2.44 -9.52 -9.74
C LEU A 183 1.57 -8.26 -9.62
N VAL A 184 2.16 -7.09 -9.83
CA VAL A 184 1.45 -5.82 -9.80
C VAL A 184 1.92 -4.90 -10.94
N LEU A 185 0.95 -4.44 -11.72
CA LEU A 185 1.13 -3.46 -12.79
C LEU A 185 0.81 -2.06 -12.27
N THR A 186 1.54 -1.02 -12.68
CA THR A 186 1.22 0.37 -12.33
C THR A 186 0.88 1.16 -13.59
N LEU A 187 -0.36 1.64 -13.69
CA LEU A 187 -0.85 2.50 -14.77
C LEU A 187 -0.64 3.98 -14.39
N PRO A 188 0.30 4.70 -15.02
CA PRO A 188 0.60 6.08 -14.64
C PRO A 188 -0.23 7.12 -15.39
N LYS A 189 -0.15 8.37 -14.93
CA LYS A 189 -0.69 9.59 -15.56
C LYS A 189 -2.14 9.42 -16.06
N VAL A 190 -2.98 8.76 -15.26
CA VAL A 190 -4.40 8.62 -15.58
C VAL A 190 -5.08 9.96 -15.34
N THR A 191 -5.86 10.41 -16.33
CA THR A 191 -6.58 11.68 -16.31
C THR A 191 -8.10 11.43 -16.35
N TYR A 192 -8.54 10.37 -17.03
CA TYR A 192 -9.96 10.04 -17.24
C TYR A 192 -10.24 8.54 -16.98
N PRO A 193 -11.42 8.17 -16.44
CA PRO A 193 -11.81 6.77 -16.21
C PRO A 193 -11.76 5.90 -17.48
N GLU A 194 -11.99 6.49 -18.65
CA GLU A 194 -11.94 5.81 -19.95
C GLU A 194 -10.56 5.22 -20.26
N GLN A 195 -9.49 5.83 -19.74
CA GLN A 195 -8.14 5.27 -19.85
C GLN A 195 -8.00 4.01 -18.98
N VAL A 196 -8.66 3.96 -17.83
CA VAL A 196 -8.73 2.76 -16.98
C VAL A 196 -9.53 1.67 -17.69
N THR A 197 -10.71 1.98 -18.23
CA THR A 197 -11.52 1.03 -19.01
C THR A 197 -10.75 0.48 -20.22
N ALA A 198 -9.99 1.32 -20.92
CA ALA A 198 -9.14 0.87 -22.02
C ALA A 198 -8.06 -0.11 -21.55
N PHE A 199 -7.45 0.14 -20.39
CA PHE A 199 -6.46 -0.76 -19.81
C PHE A 199 -7.09 -2.08 -19.33
N VAL A 200 -8.28 -2.06 -18.73
CA VAL A 200 -9.05 -3.28 -18.40
C VAL A 200 -9.22 -4.16 -19.65
N ARG A 201 -9.65 -3.58 -20.77
CA ARG A 201 -9.82 -4.31 -22.05
C ARG A 201 -8.53 -4.92 -22.58
N LEU A 202 -7.40 -4.24 -22.40
CA LEU A 202 -6.09 -4.78 -22.76
C LEU A 202 -5.79 -6.04 -21.93
N LEU A 203 -6.01 -5.98 -20.62
CA LEU A 203 -5.77 -7.11 -19.72
C LEU A 203 -6.73 -8.28 -20.01
N GLU A 204 -8.00 -8.02 -20.30
CA GLU A 204 -8.97 -9.03 -20.71
C GLU A 204 -8.56 -9.73 -22.02
N ALA A 205 -8.08 -8.96 -23.00
CA ALA A 205 -7.60 -9.52 -24.26
C ALA A 205 -6.39 -10.44 -24.03
N PHE A 206 -5.47 -10.03 -23.15
CA PHE A 206 -4.32 -10.86 -22.77
C PHE A 206 -4.77 -12.13 -22.03
N GLU A 207 -5.63 -12.01 -21.01
CA GLU A 207 -6.17 -13.14 -20.26
C GLU A 207 -6.87 -14.15 -21.18
N LYS A 208 -7.70 -13.68 -22.10
CA LYS A 208 -8.36 -14.53 -23.10
C LYS A 208 -7.37 -15.23 -24.03
N THR A 209 -6.33 -14.53 -24.47
CA THR A 209 -5.31 -15.08 -25.37
C THR A 209 -4.52 -16.21 -24.71
N HIS A 210 -4.26 -16.09 -23.40
CA HIS A 210 -3.49 -17.07 -22.62
C HIS A 210 -4.35 -18.03 -21.79
N GLY A 211 -5.68 -17.98 -21.90
CA GLY A 211 -6.60 -18.86 -21.18
C GLY A 211 -6.56 -18.69 -19.66
N LEU A 212 -6.34 -17.46 -19.19
CA LEU A 212 -6.33 -17.12 -17.76
C LEU A 212 -7.75 -16.81 -17.26
N ASP A 213 -7.98 -17.01 -15.96
CA ASP A 213 -9.22 -16.60 -15.31
C ASP A 213 -9.43 -15.08 -15.44
N THR A 214 -10.68 -14.66 -15.66
CA THR A 214 -11.04 -13.25 -15.72
C THR A 214 -10.68 -12.55 -14.41
N GLY A 215 -9.95 -11.45 -14.49
CA GLY A 215 -9.53 -10.69 -13.31
C GLY A 215 -8.25 -11.21 -12.67
N ARG A 216 -7.56 -12.19 -13.27
CA ARG A 216 -6.26 -12.68 -12.79
C ARG A 216 -5.21 -11.57 -12.70
N ILE A 217 -5.25 -10.60 -13.62
CA ILE A 217 -4.32 -9.47 -13.65
C ILE A 217 -4.98 -8.23 -13.05
N GLY A 218 -4.49 -7.85 -11.87
CA GLY A 218 -4.79 -6.57 -11.22
C GLY A 218 -3.74 -5.51 -11.52
N PHE A 219 -4.04 -4.27 -11.15
CA PHE A 219 -3.12 -3.15 -11.30
C PHE A 219 -3.35 -2.06 -10.24
N GLU A 220 -2.38 -1.16 -10.12
CA GLU A 220 -2.41 0.05 -9.32
C GLU A 220 -2.53 1.25 -10.26
N ILE A 221 -3.22 2.29 -9.79
CA ILE A 221 -3.39 3.54 -10.55
C ILE A 221 -2.52 4.61 -9.91
N GLN A 222 -1.61 5.19 -10.68
CA GLN A 222 -0.86 6.36 -10.22
C GLN A 222 -1.76 7.60 -10.37
N ILE A 223 -2.06 8.21 -9.24
CA ILE A 223 -2.89 9.41 -9.13
C ILE A 223 -1.95 10.61 -9.08
N GLU A 224 -1.75 11.22 -10.25
CA GLU A 224 -0.74 12.27 -10.41
C GLU A 224 -1.12 13.39 -11.38
N THR A 225 -2.38 13.42 -11.80
CA THR A 225 -2.95 14.54 -12.55
C THR A 225 -4.01 15.22 -11.67
N SER A 226 -4.23 16.53 -11.86
CA SER A 226 -5.25 17.24 -11.09
C SER A 226 -6.66 16.73 -11.41
N GLN A 227 -6.90 16.33 -12.66
CA GLN A 227 -8.17 15.78 -13.13
C GLN A 227 -8.47 14.40 -12.56
N ALA A 228 -7.44 13.61 -12.18
CA ALA A 228 -7.65 12.37 -11.44
C ALA A 228 -8.27 12.61 -10.05
N ILE A 229 -8.06 13.79 -9.46
CA ILE A 229 -8.68 14.16 -8.19
C ILE A 229 -10.05 14.80 -8.39
N LEU A 230 -10.16 15.77 -9.31
CA LEU A 230 -11.37 16.54 -9.52
C LEU A 230 -11.68 16.74 -11.01
N ALA A 231 -12.81 16.20 -11.46
CA ALA A 231 -13.30 16.39 -12.82
C ALA A 231 -13.86 17.80 -13.02
N ALA A 232 -14.02 18.18 -14.29
CA ALA A 232 -14.60 19.48 -14.67
C ALA A 232 -16.05 19.69 -14.18
N ASP A 233 -16.78 18.61 -13.87
CA ASP A 233 -18.14 18.63 -13.30
C ASP A 233 -18.15 18.66 -11.76
N GLY A 234 -16.97 18.74 -11.12
CA GLY A 234 -16.83 18.73 -9.67
C GLY A 234 -16.85 17.33 -9.03
N THR A 235 -16.90 16.26 -9.81
CA THR A 235 -16.90 14.90 -9.28
C THR A 235 -15.48 14.44 -8.92
N ALA A 236 -15.38 13.61 -7.87
CA ALA A 236 -14.12 12.97 -7.50
C ALA A 236 -13.78 11.86 -8.50
N THR A 237 -12.98 12.18 -9.52
CA THR A 237 -12.69 11.28 -10.65
C THR A 237 -12.07 9.96 -10.20
N VAL A 238 -11.21 10.00 -9.17
CA VAL A 238 -10.56 8.81 -8.60
C VAL A 238 -11.56 7.74 -8.16
N ALA A 239 -12.74 8.12 -7.66
CA ALA A 239 -13.78 7.15 -7.30
C ALA A 239 -14.35 6.45 -8.56
N ARG A 240 -14.55 7.21 -9.65
CA ARG A 240 -14.98 6.66 -10.95
C ARG A 240 -13.89 5.78 -11.58
N MET A 241 -12.61 6.08 -11.35
CA MET A 241 -11.49 5.24 -11.81
C MET A 241 -11.47 3.87 -11.11
N ILE A 242 -11.79 3.80 -9.81
CA ILE A 242 -11.93 2.51 -9.09
C ILE A 242 -13.07 1.68 -9.71
N ASP A 243 -14.23 2.29 -9.95
CA ASP A 243 -15.36 1.61 -10.59
C ASP A 243 -15.00 1.12 -12.01
N ALA A 244 -14.33 1.97 -12.80
CA ALA A 244 -13.90 1.66 -14.16
C ALA A 244 -12.84 0.55 -14.24
N ALA A 245 -12.18 0.21 -13.14
CA ALA A 245 -11.22 -0.90 -13.05
C ALA A 245 -11.90 -2.26 -12.90
N GLU A 246 -13.22 -2.31 -12.69
CA GLU A 246 -14.01 -3.56 -12.65
C GLU A 246 -13.46 -4.59 -11.65
N GLY A 247 -13.02 -4.11 -10.48
CA GLY A 247 -12.45 -4.94 -9.40
C GLY A 247 -10.96 -5.30 -9.57
N ARG A 248 -10.29 -4.83 -10.63
CA ARG A 248 -8.85 -5.07 -10.88
C ARG A 248 -7.93 -4.06 -10.18
N ALA A 249 -8.45 -2.91 -9.78
CA ALA A 249 -7.67 -1.93 -9.04
C ALA A 249 -7.32 -2.49 -7.65
N THR A 250 -6.03 -2.49 -7.31
CA THR A 250 -5.50 -2.99 -6.04
C THR A 250 -4.92 -1.88 -5.17
N GLY A 251 -4.50 -0.78 -5.78
CA GLY A 251 -3.95 0.38 -5.09
C GLY A 251 -4.04 1.68 -5.88
N LEU A 252 -4.04 2.80 -5.16
CA LEU A 252 -3.88 4.16 -5.66
C LEU A 252 -2.56 4.72 -5.15
N HIS A 253 -1.68 5.13 -6.06
CA HIS A 253 -0.35 5.64 -5.71
C HIS A 253 -0.26 7.13 -5.97
N TYR A 254 0.05 7.92 -4.95
CA TYR A 254 0.16 9.37 -5.11
C TYR A 254 1.47 9.77 -5.81
N GLY A 255 1.39 10.28 -7.05
CA GLY A 255 2.55 10.78 -7.79
C GLY A 255 2.91 12.20 -7.38
N THR A 256 3.93 12.36 -6.53
CA THR A 256 4.23 13.65 -5.87
C THR A 256 4.60 14.77 -6.84
N PHE A 257 5.47 14.48 -7.81
CA PHE A 257 6.09 15.52 -8.63
C PHE A 257 5.19 15.96 -9.79
N ASP A 258 4.58 15.01 -10.51
CA ASP A 258 3.64 15.34 -11.59
C ASP A 258 2.40 16.07 -11.05
N TYR A 259 1.81 15.58 -9.96
CA TYR A 259 0.63 16.21 -9.37
C TYR A 259 0.91 17.66 -8.93
N SER A 260 2.02 17.85 -8.21
CA SER A 260 2.38 19.17 -7.70
C SER A 260 2.80 20.12 -8.83
N ALA A 261 3.43 19.61 -9.90
CA ALA A 261 3.70 20.38 -11.11
C ALA A 261 2.42 20.80 -11.83
N CYS A 262 1.42 19.92 -11.96
CA CYS A 262 0.10 20.25 -12.53
C CYS A 262 -0.60 21.38 -11.77
N LEU A 263 -0.31 21.56 -10.48
CA LEU A 263 -0.87 22.63 -9.65
C LEU A 263 0.01 23.89 -9.57
N GLY A 264 1.13 23.93 -10.29
CA GLY A 264 2.04 25.06 -10.28
C GLY A 264 2.86 25.21 -8.98
N VAL A 265 2.98 24.14 -8.18
CA VAL A 265 3.86 24.13 -7.00
C VAL A 265 5.30 24.23 -7.49
N SER A 266 6.02 25.26 -7.01
CA SER A 266 7.43 25.46 -7.38
C SER A 266 8.31 24.32 -6.87
N ALA A 267 9.37 24.00 -7.62
CA ALA A 267 10.24 22.85 -7.36
C ALA A 267 10.74 22.73 -5.90
N ALA A 268 11.12 23.85 -5.27
CA ALA A 268 11.60 23.87 -3.88
C ALA A 268 10.52 23.53 -2.83
N HIS A 269 9.25 23.49 -3.23
CA HIS A 269 8.10 23.21 -2.38
C HIS A 269 7.36 21.91 -2.77
N GLN A 270 7.86 21.18 -3.77
CA GLN A 270 7.32 19.87 -4.12
C GLN A 270 7.68 18.86 -3.03
N ALA A 271 6.70 18.47 -2.23
CA ALA A 271 6.86 17.51 -1.14
C ALA A 271 5.56 16.72 -0.93
N SER A 272 5.69 15.49 -0.43
CA SER A 272 4.53 14.63 -0.16
C SER A 272 3.66 15.13 0.99
N ASP A 273 4.12 16.08 1.80
CA ASP A 273 3.37 16.73 2.88
C ASP A 273 2.88 18.15 2.54
N HIS A 274 3.04 18.59 1.29
CA HIS A 274 2.47 19.86 0.82
C HIS A 274 0.93 19.86 0.95
N PRO A 275 0.26 20.98 1.29
CA PRO A 275 -1.20 21.02 1.43
C PRO A 275 -1.98 20.52 0.20
N ALA A 276 -1.44 20.75 -1.00
CA ALA A 276 -2.02 20.21 -2.22
C ALA A 276 -1.96 18.67 -2.28
N ALA A 277 -0.85 18.07 -1.83
CA ALA A 277 -0.72 16.62 -1.69
C ALA A 277 -1.69 16.07 -0.64
N ASP A 278 -1.84 16.77 0.48
CA ASP A 278 -2.81 16.41 1.52
C ASP A 278 -4.25 16.37 1.00
N HIS A 279 -4.64 17.35 0.18
CA HIS A 279 -5.96 17.37 -0.45
C HIS A 279 -6.16 16.15 -1.37
N ALA A 280 -5.22 15.91 -2.28
CA ALA A 280 -5.28 14.77 -3.20
C ALA A 280 -5.40 13.44 -2.45
N LYS A 281 -4.51 13.22 -1.49
CA LYS A 281 -4.46 11.98 -0.71
C LYS A 281 -5.72 11.79 0.14
N ALA A 282 -6.27 12.85 0.74
CA ALA A 282 -7.53 12.76 1.47
C ALA A 282 -8.70 12.32 0.56
N VAL A 283 -8.78 12.86 -0.66
CA VAL A 283 -9.80 12.43 -1.65
C VAL A 283 -9.58 10.97 -2.05
N MET A 284 -8.33 10.56 -2.32
CA MET A 284 -7.98 9.16 -2.62
C MET A 284 -8.38 8.21 -1.48
N GLN A 285 -8.07 8.57 -0.24
CA GLN A 285 -8.35 7.75 0.95
C GLN A 285 -9.86 7.56 1.14
N VAL A 286 -10.66 8.61 0.99
CA VAL A 286 -12.12 8.51 1.08
C VAL A 286 -12.70 7.69 -0.08
N ALA A 287 -12.19 7.87 -1.30
CA ALA A 287 -12.64 7.11 -2.47
C ALA A 287 -12.32 5.61 -2.37
N ALA A 288 -11.17 5.25 -1.80
CA ALA A 288 -10.72 3.87 -1.64
C ALA A 288 -11.29 3.17 -0.39
N ALA A 289 -11.79 3.93 0.59
CA ALA A 289 -12.26 3.38 1.86
C ALA A 289 -13.35 2.31 1.65
N GLY A 290 -13.05 1.09 2.09
CA GLY A 290 -13.97 -0.04 2.00
C GLY A 290 -14.03 -0.72 0.63
N THR A 291 -13.42 -0.18 -0.43
CA THR A 291 -13.47 -0.80 -1.77
C THR A 291 -12.51 -1.99 -1.94
N GLY A 292 -11.58 -2.18 -0.98
CA GLY A 292 -10.48 -3.13 -1.08
C GLY A 292 -9.25 -2.57 -1.78
N VAL A 293 -9.36 -1.38 -2.38
CA VAL A 293 -8.24 -0.64 -2.98
C VAL A 293 -7.43 0.02 -1.87
N ARG A 294 -6.10 -0.11 -1.92
CA ARG A 294 -5.18 0.50 -0.95
C ARG A 294 -4.73 1.88 -1.41
N VAL A 295 -4.18 2.66 -0.50
CA VAL A 295 -3.55 3.95 -0.82
C VAL A 295 -2.08 3.91 -0.45
N SER A 296 -1.24 4.42 -1.35
CA SER A 296 0.19 4.66 -1.13
C SER A 296 0.46 6.16 -1.11
N ASP A 297 1.26 6.60 -0.14
CA ASP A 297 1.85 7.93 -0.15
C ASP A 297 2.90 8.04 -1.27
N GLY A 298 3.34 9.27 -1.54
CA GLY A 298 4.34 9.57 -2.55
C GLY A 298 5.78 9.48 -2.04
N SER A 299 6.68 10.19 -2.73
CA SER A 299 8.13 10.12 -2.55
C SER A 299 8.74 11.47 -2.12
N THR A 300 10.02 11.41 -1.79
CA THR A 300 10.92 12.58 -1.77
C THR A 300 12.06 12.37 -2.75
N ASN A 301 12.42 13.42 -3.50
CA ASN A 301 13.56 13.44 -4.41
C ASN A 301 14.84 13.92 -3.72
N VAL A 302 14.80 14.19 -2.41
CA VAL A 302 15.98 14.50 -1.61
C VAL A 302 16.68 13.18 -1.29
N LEU A 303 17.74 12.90 -2.06
CA LEU A 303 18.49 11.65 -1.95
C LEU A 303 19.52 11.74 -0.81
N PRO A 304 19.67 10.68 0.01
CA PRO A 304 20.69 10.61 1.06
C PRO A 304 22.04 10.22 0.44
N VAL A 305 22.68 11.19 -0.19
CA VAL A 305 23.99 11.06 -0.83
C VAL A 305 24.91 12.22 -0.41
N GLY A 306 26.22 11.99 -0.39
CA GLY A 306 27.21 12.96 0.05
C GLY A 306 27.79 12.64 1.43
N GLY A 307 28.26 13.65 2.15
CA GLY A 307 28.82 13.48 3.48
C GLY A 307 27.76 13.19 4.55
N THR A 308 28.20 12.73 5.72
CA THR A 308 27.33 12.33 6.84
C THR A 308 26.28 13.37 7.22
N GLU A 309 26.61 14.67 7.20
CA GLU A 309 25.65 15.72 7.50
C GLU A 309 24.48 15.76 6.50
N GLN A 310 24.79 15.68 5.20
CA GLN A 310 23.80 15.71 4.11
C GLN A 310 22.91 14.46 4.16
N VAL A 311 23.51 13.30 4.39
CA VAL A 311 22.79 12.04 4.59
C VAL A 311 21.85 12.13 5.79
N HIS A 312 22.33 12.64 6.94
CA HIS A 312 21.49 12.80 8.14
C HIS A 312 20.34 13.79 7.92
N GLN A 313 20.54 14.86 7.15
CA GLN A 313 19.47 15.80 6.80
C GLN A 313 18.40 15.11 5.93
N ALA A 314 18.80 14.39 4.88
CA ALA A 314 17.89 13.63 4.02
C ALA A 314 17.15 12.53 4.81
N TRP A 315 17.84 11.85 5.72
CA TRP A 315 17.26 10.83 6.61
C TRP A 315 16.20 11.40 7.56
N ARG A 316 16.46 12.55 8.18
CA ARG A 316 15.45 13.22 9.03
C ARG A 316 14.21 13.60 8.24
N LEU A 317 14.39 14.15 7.04
CA LEU A 317 13.29 14.50 6.15
C LEU A 317 12.47 13.25 5.78
N HIS A 318 13.11 12.21 5.25
CA HIS A 318 12.45 10.98 4.82
C HIS A 318 11.73 10.26 5.97
N TYR A 319 12.39 10.15 7.13
CA TYR A 319 11.80 9.58 8.34
C TYR A 319 10.56 10.37 8.79
N GLY A 320 10.65 11.70 8.83
CA GLY A 320 9.53 12.58 9.18
C GLY A 320 8.32 12.44 8.25
N LEU A 321 8.57 12.44 6.94
CA LEU A 321 7.52 12.23 5.92
C LEU A 321 6.86 10.86 6.09
N THR A 322 7.65 9.80 6.28
CA THR A 322 7.14 8.43 6.49
C THR A 322 6.32 8.31 7.77
N ARG A 323 6.79 8.88 8.88
CA ARG A 323 6.07 8.92 10.15
C ARG A 323 4.73 9.65 10.03
N ARG A 324 4.72 10.77 9.32
CA ARG A 324 3.50 11.54 9.05
C ARG A 324 2.51 10.75 8.19
N ALA A 325 2.98 10.04 7.17
CA ALA A 325 2.16 9.19 6.33
C ALA A 325 1.47 8.08 7.14
N LEU A 326 2.24 7.37 7.98
CA LEU A 326 1.74 6.31 8.87
C LEU A 326 0.66 6.84 9.83
N ALA A 327 0.90 7.99 10.45
CA ALA A 327 -0.06 8.63 11.36
C ALA A 327 -1.38 9.03 10.65
N ARG A 328 -1.36 9.19 9.33
CA ARG A 328 -2.54 9.52 8.50
C ARG A 328 -3.12 8.31 7.76
N ALA A 329 -2.72 7.10 8.15
CA ALA A 329 -3.15 5.83 7.58
C ALA A 329 -2.77 5.61 6.10
N TYR A 330 -1.59 6.11 5.70
CA TYR A 330 -0.90 5.70 4.47
C TYR A 330 0.28 4.80 4.87
N TYR A 331 0.08 3.48 4.76
CA TYR A 331 1.03 2.48 5.26
C TYR A 331 2.08 2.05 4.23
N GLN A 332 1.93 2.51 3.00
CA GLN A 332 2.86 2.31 1.88
C GLN A 332 3.30 3.68 1.37
N GLY A 333 4.55 3.79 0.92
CA GLY A 333 5.08 5.00 0.29
C GLY A 333 6.16 4.68 -0.74
N TRP A 334 6.75 5.69 -1.34
CA TRP A 334 7.72 5.49 -2.42
C TRP A 334 9.14 5.80 -1.95
N ASP A 335 10.09 4.93 -2.28
CA ASP A 335 11.51 5.15 -2.02
C ASP A 335 12.28 5.16 -3.34
N MET A 336 13.01 6.26 -3.59
CA MET A 336 13.67 6.52 -4.87
C MET A 336 15.14 6.08 -4.89
N HIS A 337 15.70 5.70 -3.74
CA HIS A 337 17.12 5.40 -3.60
C HIS A 337 17.39 4.38 -2.47
N PRO A 338 18.39 3.49 -2.60
CA PRO A 338 18.77 2.52 -1.56
C PRO A 338 18.94 3.14 -0.16
N GLY A 339 19.55 4.33 -0.09
CA GLY A 339 19.76 5.03 1.18
C GLY A 339 18.50 5.54 1.88
N HIS A 340 17.30 5.47 1.27
CA HIS A 340 16.01 5.73 1.93
C HIS A 340 15.52 4.52 2.75
N LEU A 341 15.97 3.31 2.43
CA LEU A 341 15.49 2.08 3.06
C LEU A 341 15.75 2.05 4.59
N PRO A 342 16.92 2.49 5.11
CA PRO A 342 17.14 2.54 6.56
C PRO A 342 16.07 3.36 7.30
N THR A 343 15.72 4.53 6.76
CA THR A 343 14.74 5.43 7.38
C THR A 343 13.29 5.03 7.14
N ARG A 344 12.98 4.36 6.02
CA ARG A 344 11.69 3.69 5.79
C ARG A 344 11.40 2.69 6.89
N TYR A 345 12.29 1.72 7.07
CA TYR A 345 12.09 0.64 8.03
C TYR A 345 12.19 1.16 9.47
N ALA A 346 13.09 2.10 9.76
CA ALA A 346 13.15 2.71 11.09
C ALA A 346 11.82 3.41 11.46
N ALA A 347 11.22 4.17 10.54
CA ALA A 347 9.95 4.86 10.78
C ALA A 347 8.79 3.88 11.00
N VAL A 348 8.69 2.85 10.16
CA VAL A 348 7.66 1.80 10.25
C VAL A 348 7.81 1.00 11.53
N PHE A 349 9.02 0.53 11.84
CA PHE A 349 9.26 -0.30 13.02
C PHE A 349 9.05 0.50 14.31
N ALA A 350 9.57 1.72 14.38
CA ALA A 350 9.28 2.61 15.51
C ALA A 350 7.76 2.81 15.68
N PHE A 351 7.02 3.03 14.59
CA PHE A 351 5.57 3.26 14.65
C PHE A 351 4.80 2.10 15.26
N TYR A 352 5.10 0.86 14.88
CA TYR A 352 4.41 -0.32 15.45
C TYR A 352 4.90 -0.70 16.85
N ARG A 353 6.18 -0.45 17.15
CA ARG A 353 6.77 -0.72 18.47
C ARG A 353 6.26 0.24 19.54
N GLU A 354 6.15 1.52 19.22
CA GLU A 354 5.68 2.58 20.15
C GLU A 354 4.27 2.28 20.68
N GLY A 355 3.37 1.82 19.82
CA GLY A 355 1.98 1.56 20.20
C GLY A 355 1.67 0.11 20.59
N LEU A 356 2.63 -0.81 20.51
CA LEU A 356 2.41 -2.24 20.76
C LEU A 356 1.74 -2.51 22.11
N GLN A 357 2.36 -2.03 23.21
CA GLN A 357 1.91 -2.34 24.57
C GLN A 357 0.49 -1.82 24.81
N ALA A 358 0.23 -0.56 24.42
CA ALA A 358 -1.07 0.06 24.58
C ALA A 358 -2.13 -0.62 23.71
N ALA A 359 -1.80 -0.96 22.45
CA ALA A 359 -2.74 -1.60 21.54
C ALA A 359 -3.10 -3.03 22.00
N ALA A 360 -2.09 -3.80 22.43
CA ALA A 360 -2.29 -5.16 22.91
C ALA A 360 -3.11 -5.20 24.21
N ALA A 361 -2.79 -4.34 25.18
CA ALA A 361 -3.52 -4.27 26.45
C ALA A 361 -5.00 -3.90 26.25
N ARG A 362 -5.28 -2.91 25.38
CA ARG A 362 -6.65 -2.52 25.04
C ARG A 362 -7.42 -3.64 24.35
N LEU A 363 -6.80 -4.31 23.39
CA LEU A 363 -7.44 -5.43 22.69
C LEU A 363 -7.73 -6.60 23.64
N ALA A 364 -6.79 -6.94 24.53
CA ALA A 364 -6.99 -7.96 25.55
C ALA A 364 -8.14 -7.61 26.50
N ALA A 365 -8.20 -6.36 26.98
CA ALA A 365 -9.27 -5.88 27.86
C ALA A 365 -10.64 -5.94 27.16
N TYR A 366 -10.72 -5.54 25.88
CA TYR A 366 -11.92 -5.63 25.07
C TYR A 366 -12.43 -7.08 24.95
N VAL A 367 -11.53 -8.03 24.67
CA VAL A 367 -11.88 -9.46 24.56
C VAL A 367 -12.33 -10.03 25.90
N ALA A 368 -11.66 -9.65 26.99
CA ALA A 368 -12.01 -10.06 28.35
C ALA A 368 -13.29 -9.39 28.89
N ARG A 369 -13.83 -8.38 28.17
CA ARG A 369 -14.96 -7.53 28.61
C ARG A 369 -14.71 -6.87 29.97
N THR A 370 -13.48 -6.45 30.19
CA THR A 370 -13.07 -5.78 31.44
C THR A 370 -13.39 -4.29 31.35
N GLU A 371 -13.97 -3.72 32.42
CA GLU A 371 -14.16 -2.27 32.53
C GLU A 371 -12.81 -1.55 32.69
N GLY A 372 -12.65 -0.42 32.01
CA GLY A 372 -11.45 0.41 32.06
C GLY A 372 -11.73 1.86 31.68
N ASP A 373 -10.70 2.70 31.73
CA ASP A 373 -10.82 4.15 31.48
C ASP A 373 -11.14 4.50 30.01
N ILE A 374 -10.99 3.54 29.09
CA ILE A 374 -11.32 3.66 27.66
C ILE A 374 -12.39 2.62 27.33
N MET A 375 -13.52 3.09 26.79
CA MET A 375 -14.59 2.22 26.30
C MET A 375 -14.30 1.84 24.84
N ASP A 376 -13.75 0.65 24.62
CA ASP A 376 -13.50 0.09 23.29
C ASP A 376 -14.76 -0.59 22.72
N GLU A 377 -15.07 -0.29 21.46
CA GLU A 377 -16.18 -0.81 20.64
C GLU A 377 -15.65 -1.71 19.50
N PRO A 378 -16.52 -2.43 18.75
CA PRO A 378 -16.08 -3.26 17.62
C PRO A 378 -15.19 -2.52 16.60
N ALA A 379 -15.47 -1.23 16.35
CA ALA A 379 -14.69 -0.40 15.44
C ALA A 379 -13.25 -0.17 15.95
N THR A 380 -13.08 0.07 17.25
CA THR A 380 -11.76 0.24 17.86
C THR A 380 -11.02 -1.10 17.98
N ALA A 381 -11.70 -2.20 18.28
CA ALA A 381 -11.09 -3.53 18.29
C ALA A 381 -10.55 -3.92 16.91
N LYS A 382 -11.29 -3.59 15.84
CA LYS A 382 -10.84 -3.72 14.45
C LYS A 382 -9.58 -2.90 14.18
N ALA A 383 -9.53 -1.64 14.62
CA ALA A 383 -8.37 -0.78 14.44
C ALA A 383 -7.13 -1.29 15.19
N LEU A 384 -7.30 -1.72 16.44
CA LEU A 384 -6.25 -2.29 17.28
C LEU A 384 -5.69 -3.58 16.67
N SER A 385 -6.57 -4.50 16.26
CA SER A 385 -6.16 -5.73 15.59
C SER A 385 -5.43 -5.44 14.26
N GLY A 386 -5.97 -4.55 13.44
CA GLY A 386 -5.33 -4.15 12.18
C GLY A 386 -3.96 -3.51 12.36
N TYR A 387 -3.75 -2.77 13.46
CA TYR A 387 -2.44 -2.23 13.81
C TYR A 387 -1.42 -3.34 14.13
N LEU A 388 -1.81 -4.32 14.95
CA LEU A 388 -0.95 -5.46 15.29
C LEU A 388 -0.63 -6.33 14.08
N LEU A 389 -1.63 -6.64 13.24
CA LEU A 389 -1.45 -7.44 12.03
C LEU A 389 -0.47 -6.77 11.04
N ARG A 390 -0.58 -5.45 10.82
CA ARG A 390 0.38 -4.75 9.96
C ARG A 390 1.78 -4.74 10.55
N GLY A 391 1.90 -4.62 11.87
CA GLY A 391 3.19 -4.74 12.56
C GLY A 391 3.84 -6.11 12.38
N LEU A 392 3.04 -7.19 12.41
CA LEU A 392 3.49 -8.55 12.10
C LEU A 392 3.89 -8.68 10.62
N ASP A 393 3.07 -8.19 9.70
CA ASP A 393 3.28 -8.31 8.25
C ASP A 393 4.57 -7.65 7.75
N CYS A 394 4.96 -6.51 8.33
CA CYS A 394 6.19 -5.82 7.96
C CYS A 394 7.43 -6.30 8.73
N GLY A 395 7.24 -7.11 9.78
CA GLY A 395 8.32 -7.59 10.66
C GLY A 395 8.72 -6.63 11.78
N ALA A 396 7.86 -5.64 12.10
CA ALA A 396 8.05 -4.77 13.26
C ALA A 396 7.77 -5.48 14.58
N LEU A 397 6.87 -6.48 14.55
CA LEU A 397 6.40 -7.27 15.68
C LEU A 397 6.61 -8.76 15.41
N ASP A 398 6.68 -9.56 16.47
CA ASP A 398 6.80 -11.01 16.40
C ASP A 398 5.50 -11.70 16.88
N ASP A 399 5.10 -12.81 16.25
CA ASP A 399 3.86 -13.52 16.59
C ASP A 399 3.81 -13.92 18.08
N ASP A 400 4.88 -14.50 18.61
CA ASP A 400 4.97 -14.92 20.02
C ASP A 400 4.84 -13.74 21.00
N GLU A 401 5.38 -12.59 20.64
CA GLU A 401 5.29 -11.37 21.46
C GLU A 401 3.85 -10.86 21.48
N VAL A 402 3.20 -10.78 20.32
CA VAL A 402 1.81 -10.33 20.19
C VAL A 402 0.86 -11.30 20.91
N THR A 403 1.02 -12.61 20.73
CA THR A 403 0.19 -13.61 21.40
C THR A 403 0.37 -13.58 22.91
N ARG A 404 1.58 -13.41 23.43
CA ARG A 404 1.81 -13.28 24.87
C ARG A 404 1.14 -12.03 25.46
N LEU A 405 1.14 -10.91 24.74
CA LEU A 405 0.57 -9.65 25.23
C LEU A 405 -0.95 -9.59 25.11
N THR A 406 -1.51 -10.19 24.07
CA THR A 406 -2.96 -10.12 23.78
C THR A 406 -3.74 -11.32 24.28
N GLY A 407 -3.08 -12.48 24.43
CA GLY A 407 -3.74 -13.77 24.56
C GLY A 407 -4.36 -14.29 23.26
N LEU A 408 -4.11 -13.64 22.11
CA LEU A 408 -4.72 -13.95 20.83
C LEU A 408 -3.71 -14.51 19.83
N THR A 409 -4.15 -15.49 19.05
CA THR A 409 -3.45 -15.97 17.86
C THR A 409 -3.65 -15.01 16.69
N ARG A 410 -2.79 -15.10 15.67
CA ARG A 410 -2.94 -14.33 14.43
C ARG A 410 -4.31 -14.54 13.75
N ALA A 411 -4.84 -15.77 13.76
CA ALA A 411 -6.15 -16.07 13.18
C ALA A 411 -7.30 -15.36 13.93
N GLU A 412 -7.19 -15.23 15.25
CA GLU A 412 -8.17 -14.48 16.05
C GLU A 412 -8.08 -12.97 15.78
N LEU A 413 -6.87 -12.43 15.64
CA LEU A 413 -6.64 -11.04 15.20
C LEU A 413 -7.31 -10.80 13.83
N ASP A 414 -7.09 -11.67 12.84
CA ASP A 414 -7.75 -11.59 11.54
C ASP A 414 -9.28 -11.58 11.68
N GLY A 415 -9.81 -12.35 12.63
CA GLY A 415 -11.23 -12.40 12.96
C GLY A 415 -11.82 -11.08 13.45
N PHE A 416 -11.02 -10.20 14.09
CA PHE A 416 -11.40 -8.85 14.50
C PHE A 416 -11.17 -7.81 13.39
N ALA A 417 -10.15 -8.00 12.55
CA ALA A 417 -9.79 -7.05 11.50
C ALA A 417 -10.71 -7.13 10.27
N ARG A 418 -11.28 -8.31 9.98
CA ARG A 418 -12.19 -8.49 8.85
C ARG A 418 -13.52 -7.76 9.05
N PRO A 419 -14.11 -7.18 7.98
CA PRO A 419 -15.45 -6.61 8.07
C PRO A 419 -16.48 -7.71 8.38
N ARG A 420 -16.99 -7.75 9.63
CA ARG A 420 -18.23 -8.49 9.94
C ARG A 420 -19.39 -7.60 9.56
N ARG A 421 -19.89 -7.72 8.33
CA ARG A 421 -20.98 -6.85 7.81
C ARG A 421 -22.37 -7.07 8.43
N GLY A 422 -22.44 -7.73 9.58
CA GLY A 422 -23.61 -7.73 10.48
C GLY A 422 -23.45 -6.88 11.75
N ASP A 423 -22.24 -6.40 12.07
CA ASP A 423 -21.93 -5.86 13.41
C ASP A 423 -21.75 -4.33 13.48
N LEU A 424 -21.91 -3.59 12.37
CA LEU A 424 -21.89 -2.11 12.42
C LEU A 424 -23.10 -1.53 13.17
N THR A 425 -24.13 -2.35 13.42
CA THR A 425 -25.34 -2.01 14.17
C THR A 425 -25.77 -3.09 15.17
N ALA A 426 -25.07 -4.22 15.26
CA ALA A 426 -25.38 -5.23 16.26
C ALA A 426 -24.87 -4.77 17.63
N THR A 427 -25.77 -4.16 18.39
CA THR A 427 -25.72 -4.33 19.85
C THR A 427 -25.74 -5.83 20.09
N ALA A 428 -24.64 -6.35 20.63
CA ALA A 428 -24.55 -7.75 21.03
C ALA A 428 -25.79 -8.10 21.88
N ARG A 429 -26.56 -9.07 21.42
CA ARG A 429 -27.58 -9.74 22.25
C ARG A 429 -26.93 -10.79 23.12
#